data_AF-A0A970PTM9-F1
#
_entry.id   AF-A0A970PTM9-F1
#
_cell.length_a   1.000
_cell.length_b   1.000
_cell.length_c   1.000
_cell.angle_alpha   90.00
_cell.angle_beta   90.00
_cell.angle_gamma   90.00
#
_symmetry.space_group_name_H-M   'P 1'
#
loop_
_entity.id
_entity.type
_entity.pdbx_description
1 polymer ?
#
loop_
_entity_poly.entity_id
_entity_poly.type
_entity_poly.pdbx_seq_one_letter_code
_entity_poly.pdbx_strand_id
1 'polypeptide(L)'
;MRIGLMGGTFDPIHWGHIHMAKAAADELALDKVIFLPDGDPPHKAPQTPGAFRLRMAQLAAELDPRFDSSDRELRRKGRTYTVDTLEEYKALCPDRRMIYIVGSDTLRLFPSWR
;
A
#
# COMPACT_ATOMS: atom_id res chain seq x y z
N MET A 1 0.51 2.59 18.23
CA MET A 1 -0.23 1.86 17.19
C MET A 1 0.74 1.26 16.17
N ARG A 2 0.42 0.09 15.63
CA ARG A 2 1.09 -0.63 14.55
C ARG A 2 0.31 -0.44 13.26
N ILE A 3 0.97 0.08 12.22
CA ILE A 3 0.34 0.39 10.95
C ILE A 3 1.04 -0.42 9.86
N GLY A 4 0.26 -1.23 9.15
CA GLY A 4 0.66 -1.88 7.91
C GLY A 4 0.50 -0.93 6.73
N LEU A 5 1.51 -0.83 5.88
CA LEU A 5 1.45 -0.15 4.59
C LEU A 5 1.55 -1.22 3.50
N MET A 6 0.55 -1.33 2.64
CA MET A 6 0.55 -2.27 1.52
C MET A 6 0.54 -1.49 0.21
N GLY A 7 1.72 -1.37 -0.40
CA GLY A 7 1.88 -0.83 -1.75
C GLY A 7 1.42 -1.84 -2.80
N GLY A 8 0.89 -1.33 -3.90
CA GLY A 8 0.46 -2.16 -5.00
C GLY A 8 -0.22 -1.36 -6.10
N THR A 9 -0.03 -1.81 -7.33
CA THR A 9 -0.66 -1.16 -8.48
C THR A 9 -2.19 -1.23 -8.37
N PHE A 10 -2.73 -2.32 -7.81
CA PHE A 10 -4.17 -2.53 -7.60
C PHE A 10 -5.00 -2.29 -8.86
N ASP A 11 -4.67 -3.04 -9.92
CA ASP A 11 -5.26 -2.90 -11.25
C ASP A 11 -5.95 -4.21 -11.73
N PRO A 12 -7.03 -4.66 -11.07
CA PRO A 12 -7.68 -4.10 -9.88
C PRO A 12 -7.16 -4.72 -8.55
N ILE A 13 -7.54 -4.13 -7.41
CA ILE A 13 -7.46 -4.83 -6.12
C ILE A 13 -8.36 -6.07 -6.13
N HIS A 14 -7.97 -7.14 -5.43
CA HIS A 14 -8.65 -8.44 -5.49
C HIS A 14 -8.46 -9.23 -4.20
N TRP A 15 -9.15 -10.36 -4.05
CA TRP A 15 -9.15 -11.19 -2.84
C TRP A 15 -7.77 -11.60 -2.34
N GLY A 16 -6.80 -11.88 -3.23
CA GLY A 16 -5.41 -12.11 -2.82
C GLY A 16 -4.81 -10.97 -1.98
N HIS A 17 -5.00 -9.71 -2.39
CA HIS A 17 -4.53 -8.54 -1.63
C HIS A 17 -5.24 -8.42 -0.28
N ILE A 18 -6.57 -8.62 -0.28
CA ILE A 18 -7.42 -8.51 0.92
C ILE A 18 -7.03 -9.58 1.95
N HIS A 19 -6.87 -10.84 1.51
CA HIS A 19 -6.45 -11.92 2.40
C HIS A 19 -5.05 -11.71 2.95
N MET A 20 -4.12 -11.20 2.13
CA MET A 20 -2.76 -10.86 2.59
C MET A 20 -2.78 -9.74 3.64
N ALA A 21 -3.57 -8.69 3.41
CA ALA A 21 -3.72 -7.59 4.37
C ALA A 21 -4.35 -8.06 5.67
N LYS A 22 -5.35 -8.94 5.59
CA LYS A 22 -6.03 -9.51 6.76
C LYS A 22 -5.09 -10.40 7.56
N ALA A 23 -4.39 -11.32 6.89
CA ALA A 23 -3.40 -12.19 7.53
C ALA A 23 -2.31 -11.37 8.23
N ALA A 24 -1.74 -10.37 7.55
CA ALA A 24 -0.74 -9.49 8.16
C ALA A 24 -1.31 -8.71 9.36
N ALA A 25 -2.56 -8.23 9.27
CA ALA A 25 -3.22 -7.53 10.37
C ALA A 25 -3.42 -8.43 11.59
N ASP A 26 -3.85 -9.67 11.37
CA ASP A 26 -4.11 -10.65 12.43
C ASP A 26 -2.80 -11.14 13.07
N GLU A 27 -1.82 -11.57 12.27
CA GLU A 27 -0.56 -12.15 12.74
C GLU A 27 0.36 -11.14 13.44
N LEU A 28 0.37 -9.90 12.97
CA LEU A 28 1.24 -8.84 13.52
C LEU A 28 0.50 -7.91 14.50
N ALA A 29 -0.77 -8.21 14.80
CA ALA A 29 -1.65 -7.38 15.61
C ALA A 29 -1.60 -5.90 15.16
N LEU A 30 -1.89 -5.66 13.88
CA LEU A 30 -1.91 -4.31 13.31
C LEU A 30 -3.21 -3.61 13.70
N ASP A 31 -3.08 -2.35 14.12
CA ASP A 31 -4.23 -1.50 14.41
C ASP A 31 -4.87 -0.98 13.11
N LYS A 32 -4.07 -0.82 12.06
CA LYS A 32 -4.52 -0.37 10.74
C LYS A 32 -3.68 -0.98 9.61
N VAL A 33 -4.29 -1.25 8.47
CA VAL A 33 -3.61 -1.53 7.20
C VAL A 33 -4.05 -0.51 6.17
N ILE A 34 -3.09 0.19 5.55
CA ILE A 34 -3.34 1.22 4.56
C ILE A 34 -2.94 0.69 3.19
N PHE A 35 -3.91 0.56 2.30
CA PHE A 35 -3.69 0.31 0.88
C PHE A 35 -3.13 1.58 0.22
N LEU A 36 -1.99 1.45 -0.46
CA LEU A 36 -1.32 2.52 -1.18
C LEU A 36 -1.33 2.18 -2.68
N PRO A 37 -2.34 2.62 -3.44
CA PRO A 37 -2.31 2.49 -4.90
C PRO A 37 -1.11 3.24 -5.46
N ASP A 38 -0.26 2.53 -6.21
CA ASP A 38 0.95 3.11 -6.78
C ASP A 38 0.64 4.33 -7.68
N GLY A 39 1.49 5.35 -7.62
CA GLY A 39 1.49 6.53 -8.49
C GLY A 39 1.97 6.22 -9.91
N ASP A 40 3.19 6.65 -10.23
CA ASP A 40 3.94 6.27 -11.45
C ASP A 40 5.11 5.35 -11.06
N PRO A 41 4.85 4.05 -10.81
CA PRO A 41 5.88 3.15 -10.30
C PRO A 41 6.92 2.82 -11.38
N PRO A 42 8.22 2.66 -11.04
CA PRO A 42 9.29 2.42 -12.00
C PRO A 42 9.23 1.05 -12.69
N HIS A 43 8.53 0.08 -12.10
CA HIS A 43 8.57 -1.34 -12.51
C HIS A 43 7.30 -1.85 -13.19
N LYS A 44 6.19 -1.09 -13.19
CA LYS A 44 4.91 -1.48 -13.78
C LYS A 44 4.19 -0.27 -14.37
N ALA A 45 3.45 -0.46 -15.46
CA ALA A 45 2.62 0.59 -16.05
C ALA A 45 1.13 0.21 -15.85
N PRO A 46 0.39 0.89 -14.95
CA PRO A 46 -1.03 0.63 -14.77
C PRO A 46 -1.81 0.95 -16.05
N GLN A 47 -2.78 0.10 -16.38
CA GLN A 47 -3.73 0.32 -17.47
C GLN A 47 -4.91 1.19 -17.00
N THR A 48 -5.32 1.01 -15.75
CA THR A 48 -6.45 1.77 -15.19
C THR A 48 -6.00 3.09 -14.56
N PRO A 49 -6.71 4.21 -14.82
CA PRO A 49 -6.44 5.49 -14.17
C PRO A 49 -6.42 5.40 -12.63
N GLY A 50 -5.49 6.11 -12.00
CA GLY A 50 -5.27 6.07 -10.56
C GLY A 50 -6.53 6.34 -9.71
N ALA A 51 -7.41 7.24 -10.17
CA ALA A 51 -8.67 7.54 -9.49
C ALA A 51 -9.60 6.32 -9.35
N PHE A 52 -9.68 5.47 -10.39
CA PHE A 52 -10.50 4.26 -10.32
C PHE A 52 -9.85 3.18 -9.45
N ARG A 53 -8.52 3.05 -9.51
CA ARG A 53 -7.76 2.12 -8.64
C ARG A 53 -7.91 2.50 -7.17
N LEU A 54 -7.80 3.78 -6.84
CA LEU A 54 -8.10 4.31 -5.51
C LEU A 54 -9.52 4.01 -5.09
N ARG A 55 -10.51 4.25 -5.96
CA ARG A 55 -11.91 3.98 -5.62
C ARG A 55 -12.16 2.51 -5.33
N MET A 56 -11.56 1.61 -6.10
CA MET A 56 -11.64 0.16 -5.83
C MET A 56 -10.94 -0.21 -4.51
N ALA A 57 -9.78 0.39 -4.20
CA ALA A 57 -9.09 0.18 -2.92
C ALA A 57 -9.90 0.69 -1.71
N GLN A 58 -10.59 1.82 -1.85
CA GLN A 58 -11.51 2.34 -0.83
C GLN A 58 -12.66 1.36 -0.56
N LEU A 59 -13.29 0.83 -1.61
CA LEU A 59 -14.35 -0.17 -1.47
C LEU A 59 -13.82 -1.46 -0.81
N ALA A 60 -12.61 -1.89 -1.14
CA ALA A 60 -11.98 -3.04 -0.48
C ALA A 60 -11.65 -2.77 0.99
N ALA A 61 -11.34 -1.52 1.36
CA ALA A 61 -11.10 -1.13 2.75
C ALA A 61 -12.36 -1.20 3.62
N GLU A 62 -13.56 -1.12 3.04
CA GLU A 62 -14.82 -1.28 3.79
C GLU A 62 -15.03 -2.72 4.32
N LEU A 63 -14.24 -3.70 3.86
CA LEU A 63 -14.37 -5.12 4.24
C LEU A 63 -13.80 -5.46 5.62
N ASP A 64 -12.94 -4.61 6.19
CA ASP A 64 -12.40 -4.79 7.54
C ASP A 64 -12.20 -3.41 8.18
N PRO A 65 -12.70 -3.15 9.41
CA PRO A 65 -12.61 -1.83 10.03
C PRO A 65 -11.17 -1.36 10.30
N ARG A 66 -10.19 -2.27 10.22
CA ARG A 66 -8.76 -1.93 10.31
C ARG A 66 -8.19 -1.46 8.97
N PHE A 67 -8.90 -1.64 7.87
CA PHE A 67 -8.40 -1.24 6.56
C PHE A 67 -8.69 0.22 6.26
N ASP A 68 -7.80 0.82 5.49
CA ASP A 68 -7.90 2.17 4.98
C ASP A 68 -7.19 2.25 3.63
N SER A 69 -7.34 3.36 2.92
CA SER A 69 -6.65 3.62 1.66
C SER A 69 -6.08 5.03 1.62
N SER A 70 -4.99 5.22 0.88
CA SER A 70 -4.30 6.50 0.81
C SER A 70 -3.92 6.83 -0.62
N ASP A 71 -4.28 8.04 -1.06
CA ASP A 71 -4.00 8.59 -2.39
C ASP A 71 -2.64 9.30 -2.47
N ARG A 72 -1.80 9.17 -1.44
CA ARG A 72 -0.52 9.90 -1.34
C ARG A 72 0.41 9.71 -2.53
N GLU A 73 0.59 8.46 -2.99
CA GLU A 73 1.45 8.21 -4.14
C GLU A 73 0.82 8.74 -5.44
N LEU A 74 -0.50 8.62 -5.59
CA LEU A 74 -1.24 9.13 -6.75
C LEU A 74 -1.15 10.66 -6.89
N ARG A 75 -0.99 11.39 -5.78
CA ARG A 75 -0.85 12.85 -5.80
C ARG A 75 0.58 13.32 -6.08
N ARG A 76 1.59 12.45 -5.99
CA ARG A 76 2.98 12.81 -6.31
C ARG A 76 3.16 12.92 -7.83
N LYS A 77 3.91 13.94 -8.26
CA LYS A 77 4.29 14.10 -9.66
C LYS A 77 5.58 13.34 -9.94
N GLY A 78 5.63 12.66 -11.07
CA GLY A 78 6.80 11.87 -11.48
C GLY A 78 6.88 10.52 -10.77
N ARG A 79 8.04 9.88 -10.89
CA ARG A 79 8.26 8.52 -10.36
C ARG A 79 8.06 8.47 -8.85
N THR A 80 7.31 7.47 -8.41
CA THR A 80 7.06 7.22 -6.99
C THR A 80 7.90 6.04 -6.51
N TYR A 81 8.63 6.27 -5.40
CA TYR A 81 9.47 5.27 -4.75
C TYR A 81 8.96 4.95 -3.35
N THR A 82 9.22 3.72 -2.91
CA THR A 82 8.73 3.21 -1.63
C THR A 82 9.45 3.89 -0.46
N VAL A 83 10.77 4.14 -0.56
CA VAL A 83 11.50 4.89 0.50
C VAL A 83 10.87 6.25 0.77
N ASP A 84 10.53 7.01 -0.27
CA ASP A 84 9.93 8.34 -0.11
C ASP A 84 8.60 8.25 0.66
N THR A 85 7.78 7.24 0.34
CA THR A 85 6.51 6.98 1.07
C THR A 85 6.79 6.65 2.54
N LEU A 86 7.77 5.78 2.81
CA LEU A 86 8.09 5.36 4.17
C LEU A 86 8.65 6.51 5.01
N GLU A 87 9.48 7.38 4.42
CA GLU A 87 10.01 8.57 5.08
C GLU A 87 8.89 9.56 5.44
N GLU A 88 7.95 9.81 4.52
CA GLU A 88 6.77 10.64 4.79
C GLU A 88 5.94 10.11 5.97
N TYR A 89 5.63 8.81 5.97
CA TYR A 89 4.84 8.20 7.04
C TYR A 89 5.57 8.22 8.38
N LYS A 90 6.90 8.01 8.38
CA LYS A 90 7.72 8.12 9.58
C LYS A 90 7.71 9.53 10.15
N ALA A 91 7.76 10.56 9.29
CA ALA A 91 7.71 11.95 9.73
C ALA A 91 6.33 12.36 10.29
N LEU A 92 5.25 11.88 9.68
CA LEU A 92 3.88 12.20 10.10
C LEU A 92 3.44 11.47 11.38
N CYS A 93 4.07 10.33 11.66
CA CYS A 93 3.66 9.42 12.72
C CYS A 93 4.89 8.84 13.44
N PRO A 94 5.73 9.69 14.07
CA PRO A 94 7.01 9.28 14.64
C PRO A 94 6.88 8.22 15.75
N ASP A 95 5.77 8.24 16.49
CA ASP A 95 5.50 7.30 17.58
C ASP A 95 4.76 6.03 17.13
N ARG A 96 4.61 5.82 15.81
CA ARG A 96 3.91 4.67 15.24
C ARG A 96 4.90 3.69 14.65
N ARG A 97 4.65 2.40 14.87
CA ARG A 97 5.44 1.34 14.25
C ARG A 97 4.90 1.07 12.85
N MET A 98 5.67 1.43 11.83
CA MET A 98 5.35 1.15 10.43
C MET A 98 5.86 -0.23 10.03
N ILE A 99 5.03 -0.99 9.33
CA ILE A 99 5.34 -2.30 8.77
C ILE A 99 4.95 -2.26 7.30
N TYR A 100 5.90 -2.49 6.40
CA TYR A 100 5.60 -2.58 4.98
C TYR A 100 5.26 -4.02 4.61
N ILE A 101 4.09 -4.22 3.98
CA ILE A 101 3.57 -5.52 3.57
C ILE A 101 3.79 -5.66 2.07
N VAL A 102 4.47 -6.72 1.66
CA VAL A 102 4.84 -6.98 0.27
C VAL A 102 4.52 -8.44 -0.09
N GLY A 103 4.06 -8.64 -1.32
CA GLY A 103 3.82 -9.97 -1.87
C GLY A 103 5.13 -10.70 -2.20
N SER A 104 5.11 -12.03 -2.18
CA SER A 104 6.30 -12.83 -2.51
C SER A 104 6.73 -12.69 -3.98
N ASP A 105 5.80 -12.33 -4.86
CA ASP A 105 6.04 -12.04 -6.28
C ASP A 105 6.94 -10.81 -6.48
N THR A 106 6.74 -9.79 -5.64
CA THR A 106 7.47 -8.52 -5.69
C THR A 106 8.76 -8.56 -4.88
N LEU A 107 8.89 -9.48 -3.91
CA LEU A 107 10.10 -9.66 -3.12
C LEU A 107 11.36 -9.91 -3.97
N ARG A 108 11.23 -10.58 -5.12
CA ARG A 108 12.36 -10.81 -6.05
C ARG A 108 12.92 -9.51 -6.64
N LEU A 109 12.09 -8.48 -6.74
CA LEU A 109 12.47 -7.16 -7.23
C LEU A 109 13.00 -6.26 -6.11
N PHE A 110 12.87 -6.66 -4.84
CA PHE A 110 13.25 -5.82 -3.70
C PHE A 110 14.69 -5.27 -3.76
N PRO A 111 15.72 -6.00 -4.27
CA PRO A 111 17.06 -5.44 -4.41
C PRO A 111 17.16 -4.26 -5.42
N SER A 112 16.20 -4.10 -6.32
CA SER A 112 16.14 -2.98 -7.27
C SER A 112 15.25 -1.83 -6.78
N TRP A 113 14.62 -1.98 -5.61
CA TRP A 113 13.74 -0.96 -5.09
C TRP A 113 14.52 0.23 -4.57
N ARG A 114 13.89 1.38 -4.67
CA ARG A 114 14.23 2.57 -3.90
C ARG A 114 13.04 2.83 -3.01
#